data_AF-A0A4P2VNS0-F1
#
_entry.id   AF-A0A4P2VNS0-F1
#
_cell.length_a   1.000
_cell.length_b   1.000
_cell.length_c   1.000
_cell.angle_alpha   90.00
_cell.angle_beta   90.00
_cell.angle_gamma   90.00
#
_symmetry.space_group_name_H-M   'P 1'
#
loop_
_entity.id
_entity.type
_entity.pdbx_description
1 polymer ?
#
loop_
_entity_poly.entity_id
_entity_poly.type
_entity_poly.pdbx_seq_one_letter_code
_entity_poly.pdbx_strand_id
1 'polypeptide(L)'
;MRSAIATGFLSTEEDVAAELVERGVSGLGNAAAVAKVVALSSAKMAWRYLPALPRSLLASTYAATKYEKDGMRIWVMVRSELDGGAEAYAAFGAFAGLLAAWNTVKGCSRSCRPTARRPCAAGNVHGIRDLHSVDASWEELEAMDNSGGPPEVGFFDVSEEPLYEGLALAKGSARVDGDVDRREIERVAVEVAPRAWEVLPLVHMNEVLYVNASASVVDGSLELAVETGNRGRTGSAMEAVFGVGAAMINASIASARLHISSIDVVRSLKTPIENTSSDRWP
;
A
#
# COMPACT_ATOMS: atom_id res chain seq x y z
N MET A 1 12.85 22.90 12.63
CA MET A 1 12.14 21.99 11.71
C MET A 1 13.14 21.02 11.12
N ARG A 2 12.86 19.73 11.17
CA ARG A 2 13.68 18.67 10.55
C ARG A 2 13.01 18.20 9.26
N SER A 3 13.82 17.85 8.27
CA SER A 3 13.36 17.21 7.04
C SER A 3 13.73 15.74 7.11
N ALA A 4 12.84 14.86 6.69
CA ALA A 4 13.12 13.45 6.52
C ALA A 4 12.58 12.97 5.17
N ILE A 5 13.26 11.99 4.59
CA ILE A 5 12.90 11.40 3.30
C ILE A 5 12.79 9.91 3.48
N ALA A 6 11.71 9.33 2.97
CA ALA A 6 11.55 7.91 2.84
C ALA A 6 11.39 7.55 1.36
N THR A 7 11.98 6.43 0.98
CA THR A 7 11.80 5.82 -0.35
C THR A 7 11.28 4.41 -0.21
N GLY A 8 10.63 3.92 -1.26
CA GLY A 8 10.30 2.51 -1.43
C GLY A 8 10.01 2.21 -2.89
N PHE A 9 9.90 0.93 -3.22
CA PHE A 9 9.77 0.44 -4.59
C PHE A 9 8.57 -0.48 -4.74
N LEU A 10 7.72 -0.22 -5.72
CA LEU A 10 6.66 -1.14 -6.16
C LEU A 10 7.26 -2.02 -7.25
N SER A 11 7.50 -3.29 -6.93
CA SER A 11 8.04 -4.26 -7.87
C SER A 11 6.92 -4.90 -8.69
N THR A 12 7.10 -4.92 -10.01
CA THR A 12 6.12 -5.45 -10.98
C THR A 12 6.79 -6.38 -11.97
N GLU A 13 5.99 -7.10 -12.75
CA GLU A 13 6.46 -7.75 -13.96
C GLU A 13 7.04 -6.71 -14.94
N GLU A 14 8.02 -7.13 -15.75
CA GLU A 14 8.74 -6.26 -16.69
C GLU A 14 7.80 -5.62 -17.73
N ASP A 15 6.72 -6.30 -18.11
CA ASP A 15 5.77 -5.79 -19.11
C ASP A 15 4.89 -4.66 -18.57
N VAL A 16 4.50 -4.72 -17.29
CA VAL A 16 3.81 -3.61 -16.61
C VAL A 16 4.73 -2.43 -16.39
N ALA A 17 5.97 -2.68 -15.99
CA ALA A 17 6.97 -1.63 -15.85
C ALA A 17 7.23 -0.91 -17.18
N ALA A 18 7.36 -1.67 -18.27
CA ALA A 18 7.51 -1.12 -19.61
C ALA A 18 6.30 -0.27 -20.03
N GLU A 19 5.07 -0.70 -19.75
CA GLU A 19 3.86 0.09 -20.03
C GLU A 19 3.86 1.43 -19.26
N LEU A 20 4.24 1.41 -17.98
CA LEU A 20 4.36 2.62 -17.17
C LEU A 20 5.42 3.59 -17.73
N VAL A 21 6.59 3.07 -18.14
CA VAL A 21 7.65 3.89 -18.76
C VAL A 21 7.19 4.52 -20.07
N GLU A 22 6.54 3.75 -20.93
CA GLU A 22 6.12 4.21 -22.27
C GLU A 22 4.94 5.18 -22.22
N ARG A 23 3.93 4.88 -21.38
CA ARG A 23 2.60 5.53 -21.45
C ARG A 23 2.27 6.33 -20.20
N GLY A 24 2.93 6.06 -19.08
CA GLY A 24 2.60 6.64 -17.77
C GLY A 24 1.24 6.21 -17.21
N VAL A 25 0.58 5.22 -17.81
CA VAL A 25 -0.75 4.73 -17.43
C VAL A 25 -0.76 3.20 -17.54
N SER A 26 -1.29 2.54 -16.51
CA SER A 26 -1.59 1.09 -16.53
C SER A 26 -2.80 0.78 -15.66
N GLY A 27 -3.57 -0.25 -16.01
CA GLY A 27 -4.77 -0.65 -15.28
C GLY A 27 -5.81 0.48 -15.17
N LEU A 28 -5.98 0.99 -13.95
CA LEU A 28 -6.98 2.01 -13.62
C LEU A 28 -6.53 3.45 -13.89
N GLY A 29 -5.29 3.70 -14.32
CA GLY A 29 -4.85 5.08 -14.60
C GLY A 29 -3.37 5.34 -14.43
N ASN A 30 -3.04 6.60 -14.17
CA ASN A 30 -1.68 7.08 -13.95
C ASN A 30 -1.24 6.75 -12.52
N ALA A 31 -0.46 5.66 -12.39
CA ALA A 31 0.00 5.16 -11.10
C ALA A 31 0.83 6.21 -10.33
N ALA A 32 1.71 6.95 -11.02
CA ALA A 32 2.53 7.99 -10.39
C ALA A 32 1.70 9.16 -9.87
N ALA A 33 0.74 9.66 -10.65
CA ALA A 33 -0.12 10.76 -10.22
C ALA A 33 -0.96 10.38 -9.00
N VAL A 34 -1.57 9.19 -9.01
CA VAL A 34 -2.32 8.66 -7.86
C VAL A 34 -1.41 8.48 -6.65
N ALA A 35 -0.23 7.90 -6.83
CA ALA A 35 0.74 7.68 -5.76
C ALA A 35 1.18 8.98 -5.08
N LYS A 36 1.52 10.01 -5.85
CA LYS A 36 1.92 11.32 -5.31
C LYS A 36 0.82 11.95 -4.48
N VAL A 37 -0.41 12.00 -5.01
CA VAL A 37 -1.54 12.59 -4.27
C VAL A 37 -1.82 11.84 -2.97
N VAL A 38 -1.85 10.51 -3.03
CA VAL A 38 -2.08 9.67 -1.85
C VAL A 38 -0.93 9.80 -0.85
N ALA A 39 0.33 9.83 -1.31
CA ALA A 39 1.47 9.99 -0.43
C ALA A 39 1.39 11.29 0.39
N LEU A 40 1.07 12.41 -0.26
CA LEU A 40 0.98 13.72 0.37
C LEU A 40 -0.20 13.82 1.36
N SER A 41 -1.37 13.26 1.01
CA SER A 41 -2.53 13.26 1.89
C SER A 41 -2.34 12.32 3.08
N SER A 42 -1.81 11.13 2.84
CA SER A 42 -1.60 10.08 3.84
C SER A 42 -0.54 10.47 4.86
N ALA A 43 0.55 11.10 4.43
CA ALA A 43 1.54 11.65 5.34
C ALA A 43 0.87 12.58 6.38
N LYS A 44 -0.03 13.46 5.97
CA LYS A 44 -0.73 14.37 6.90
C LYS A 44 -1.67 13.65 7.88
N MET A 45 -2.08 12.43 7.54
CA MET A 45 -3.00 11.61 8.33
C MET A 45 -2.31 10.46 9.08
N ALA A 46 -0.99 10.29 8.96
CA ALA A 46 -0.28 9.11 9.46
C ALA A 46 -0.52 8.84 10.96
N TRP A 47 -0.58 9.89 11.79
CA TRP A 47 -0.87 9.79 13.23
C TRP A 47 -2.23 9.13 13.56
N ARG A 48 -3.16 9.04 12.61
CA ARG A 48 -4.45 8.34 12.77
C ARG A 48 -4.35 6.82 12.62
N TYR A 49 -3.24 6.34 12.06
CA TYR A 49 -2.99 4.94 11.73
C TYR A 49 -1.73 4.39 12.42
N LEU A 50 -0.91 5.26 13.00
CA LEU A 50 0.32 4.90 13.71
C LEU A 50 0.19 5.38 15.16
N PRO A 51 -0.29 4.55 16.11
CA PRO A 51 -0.50 4.96 17.50
C PRO A 51 0.75 5.49 18.21
N ALA A 52 1.94 5.04 17.82
CA ALA A 52 3.21 5.53 18.35
C ALA A 52 3.63 6.89 17.78
N LEU A 53 2.95 7.41 16.75
CA LEU A 53 3.28 8.68 16.10
C LEU A 53 2.45 9.83 16.69
N PRO A 54 3.04 10.74 17.47
CA PRO A 54 2.34 11.93 17.92
C PRO A 54 1.94 12.82 16.75
N ARG A 55 0.80 13.51 16.88
CA ARG A 55 0.36 14.49 15.88
C ARG A 55 1.33 15.67 15.82
N SER A 56 1.78 15.99 14.62
CA SER A 56 2.68 17.11 14.34
C SER A 56 2.12 18.13 13.35
N LEU A 57 2.66 19.35 13.38
CA LEU A 57 2.61 20.25 12.23
C LEU A 57 3.60 19.77 11.16
N LEU A 58 3.09 19.54 9.96
CA LEU A 58 3.90 19.29 8.77
C LEU A 58 3.99 20.60 7.97
N ALA A 59 5.17 21.22 7.96
CA ALA A 59 5.42 22.48 7.28
C ALA A 59 5.40 22.32 5.76
N SER A 60 5.92 21.20 5.26
CA SER A 60 5.81 20.83 3.85
C SER A 60 5.90 19.32 3.66
N THR A 61 5.34 18.86 2.54
CA THR A 61 5.40 17.48 2.07
C THR A 61 5.64 17.51 0.57
N TYR A 62 6.54 16.68 0.06
CA TYR A 62 6.83 16.54 -1.37
C TYR A 62 6.93 15.07 -1.74
N ALA A 63 6.55 14.74 -2.97
CA ALA A 63 6.64 13.38 -3.49
C ALA A 63 7.17 13.41 -4.93
N ALA A 64 8.20 12.61 -5.18
CA ALA A 64 8.75 12.33 -6.49
C ALA A 64 8.59 10.85 -6.81
N THR A 65 8.41 10.50 -8.08
CA THR A 65 8.35 9.10 -8.52
C THR A 65 9.21 8.86 -9.75
N LYS A 66 9.76 7.65 -9.84
CA LYS A 66 10.56 7.21 -10.98
C LYS A 66 10.07 5.87 -11.48
N TYR A 67 9.78 5.78 -12.77
CA TYR A 67 9.62 4.49 -13.44
C TYR A 67 11.00 3.88 -13.71
N GLU A 68 11.18 2.64 -13.27
CA GLU A 68 12.39 1.83 -13.40
C GLU A 68 12.05 0.55 -14.18
N LYS A 69 13.08 -0.24 -14.55
CA LYS A 69 12.90 -1.43 -15.39
C LYS A 69 11.91 -2.44 -14.80
N ASP A 70 11.93 -2.60 -13.48
CA ASP A 70 11.20 -3.65 -12.78
C ASP A 70 10.06 -3.09 -11.89
N GLY A 71 9.63 -1.85 -12.17
CA GLY A 71 8.51 -1.22 -11.45
C GLY A 71 8.64 0.28 -11.24
N MET A 72 8.18 0.76 -10.08
CA MET A 72 8.09 2.19 -9.77
C MET A 72 8.64 2.52 -8.39
N ARG A 73 9.54 3.49 -8.30
CA ARG A 73 10.06 4.04 -7.05
C ARG A 73 9.31 5.31 -6.66
N ILE A 74 9.12 5.51 -5.37
CA ILE A 74 8.67 6.79 -4.80
C ILE A 74 9.69 7.32 -3.81
N TRP A 75 9.80 8.63 -3.70
CA TRP A 75 10.41 9.34 -2.58
C TRP A 75 9.39 10.30 -2.01
N VAL A 76 9.26 10.30 -0.70
CA VAL A 76 8.41 11.23 0.03
C VAL A 76 9.25 11.95 1.05
N MET A 77 9.27 13.27 0.96
CA MET A 77 9.93 14.12 1.94
C MET A 77 8.87 14.83 2.78
N VAL A 78 9.11 14.90 4.09
CA VAL A 78 8.30 15.63 5.06
C VAL A 78 9.19 16.57 5.86
N ARG A 79 8.74 17.83 6.03
CA ARG A 79 9.31 18.77 6.99
C ARG A 79 8.38 18.93 8.18
N SER A 80 8.89 18.70 9.38
CA SER A 80 8.09 18.75 10.61
C SER A 80 8.78 19.51 11.74
N GLU A 81 7.97 20.02 12.67
CA GLU A 81 8.45 20.66 13.91
C GLU A 81 8.83 19.67 15.00
N LEU A 82 8.37 18.41 14.90
CA LEU A 82 8.65 17.37 15.89
C LEU A 82 10.12 16.94 15.83
N ASP A 83 10.77 16.91 16.99
CA ASP A 83 12.10 16.33 17.16
C ASP A 83 11.97 14.79 17.16
N GLY A 84 12.11 14.20 15.97
CA GLY A 84 11.91 12.77 15.73
C GLY A 84 10.48 12.44 15.30
N GLY A 85 10.32 11.70 14.19
CA GLY A 85 9.03 11.26 13.68
C GLY A 85 8.67 11.79 12.29
N ALA A 86 9.45 12.74 11.75
CA ALA A 86 9.33 13.14 10.34
C ALA A 86 9.56 11.95 9.40
N GLU A 87 10.43 11.03 9.80
CA GLU A 87 10.74 9.77 9.12
C GLU A 87 9.50 8.89 9.00
N ALA A 88 8.73 8.73 10.09
CA ALA A 88 7.51 7.92 10.10
C ALA A 88 6.40 8.54 9.24
N TYR A 89 6.28 9.87 9.25
CA TYR A 89 5.37 10.58 8.36
C TYR A 89 5.73 10.37 6.88
N ALA A 90 7.02 10.51 6.53
CA ALA A 90 7.52 10.28 5.19
C ALA A 90 7.31 8.81 4.76
N ALA A 91 7.63 7.87 5.64
CA ALA A 91 7.48 6.43 5.41
C ALA A 91 6.04 6.03 5.17
N PHE A 92 5.11 6.53 5.97
CA PHE A 92 3.69 6.26 5.80
C PHE A 92 3.17 6.84 4.48
N GLY A 93 3.61 8.05 4.11
CA GLY A 93 3.31 8.63 2.80
C GLY A 93 3.85 7.77 1.65
N ALA A 94 5.12 7.36 1.70
CA ALA A 94 5.73 6.52 0.67
C ALA A 94 5.03 5.16 0.55
N PHE A 95 4.76 4.50 1.68
CA PHE A 95 4.01 3.25 1.72
C PHE A 95 2.61 3.38 1.12
N ALA A 96 1.82 4.37 1.57
CA ALA A 96 0.47 4.59 1.07
C ALA A 96 0.46 4.94 -0.43
N GLY A 97 1.43 5.74 -0.88
CA GLY A 97 1.62 6.05 -2.30
C GLY A 97 1.90 4.80 -3.15
N LEU A 98 2.81 3.93 -2.70
CA LEU A 98 3.12 2.67 -3.40
C LEU A 98 1.93 1.70 -3.37
N LEU A 99 1.19 1.62 -2.27
CA LEU A 99 0.00 0.78 -2.18
C LEU A 99 -1.13 1.30 -3.08
N ALA A 100 -1.28 2.62 -3.21
CA ALA A 100 -2.20 3.21 -4.16
C ALA A 100 -1.78 2.93 -5.61
N ALA A 101 -0.49 3.02 -5.92
CA ALA A 101 0.05 2.63 -7.22
C ALA A 101 -0.21 1.16 -7.52
N TRP A 102 0.02 0.26 -6.56
CA TRP A 102 -0.31 -1.15 -6.66
C TRP A 102 -1.79 -1.32 -7.02
N ASN A 103 -2.68 -0.64 -6.30
CA ASN A 103 -4.10 -0.72 -6.55
C ASN A 103 -4.50 -0.19 -7.95
N THR A 104 -3.79 0.82 -8.47
CA THR A 104 -3.98 1.33 -9.83
C THR A 104 -3.55 0.30 -10.89
N VAL A 105 -2.34 -0.27 -10.77
CA VAL A 105 -1.79 -1.16 -11.81
C VAL A 105 -2.42 -2.55 -11.81
N LYS A 106 -2.92 -3.04 -10.67
CA LYS A 106 -3.55 -4.37 -10.58
C LYS A 106 -4.96 -4.41 -11.19
N GLY A 107 -5.60 -3.25 -11.40
CA GLY A 107 -7.04 -3.17 -11.71
C GLY A 107 -7.41 -3.50 -13.15
N CYS A 108 -6.83 -4.54 -13.73
CA CYS A 108 -7.31 -5.13 -14.97
C CYS A 108 -8.51 -6.03 -14.63
N SER A 109 -9.72 -5.58 -14.95
CA SER A 109 -10.92 -6.41 -14.92
C SER A 109 -11.43 -6.66 -16.34
N ARG A 110 -12.29 -7.67 -16.50
CA ARG A 110 -13.01 -7.99 -17.75
C ARG A 110 -13.75 -6.80 -18.38
N SER A 111 -14.01 -5.73 -17.63
CA SER A 111 -14.70 -4.52 -18.09
C SER A 111 -13.78 -3.31 -18.31
N CYS A 112 -12.49 -3.38 -17.98
CA CYS A 112 -11.58 -2.24 -18.18
C CYS A 112 -11.28 -1.94 -19.66
N ARG A 113 -11.40 -2.92 -20.58
CA ARG A 113 -11.59 -2.71 -22.03
C ARG A 113 -12.27 -3.93 -22.68
N PRO A 114 -13.38 -3.78 -23.43
CA PRO A 114 -13.97 -4.87 -24.24
C PRO A 114 -13.02 -5.47 -25.29
N THR A 115 -11.88 -4.82 -25.56
CA THR A 115 -10.93 -5.16 -26.61
C THR A 115 -9.58 -5.71 -26.09
N ALA A 116 -9.33 -5.71 -24.78
CA ALA A 116 -8.06 -6.19 -24.24
C ALA A 116 -8.04 -7.73 -24.20
N ARG A 117 -7.37 -8.34 -25.18
CA ARG A 117 -7.15 -9.80 -25.29
C ARG A 117 -6.17 -10.38 -24.25
N ARG A 118 -5.74 -9.62 -23.23
CA ARG A 118 -4.82 -10.12 -22.21
C ARG A 118 -5.60 -10.56 -20.95
N PRO A 119 -5.46 -11.84 -20.52
CA PRO A 119 -6.04 -12.26 -19.25
C PRO A 119 -5.40 -11.48 -18.11
N CYS A 120 -6.24 -11.01 -17.20
CA CYS A 120 -5.83 -10.27 -16.02
C CYS A 120 -5.31 -11.27 -14.98
N ALA A 121 -4.03 -11.19 -14.63
CA ALA A 121 -3.48 -11.94 -13.52
C ALA A 121 -3.14 -10.97 -12.39
N ALA A 122 -3.56 -11.30 -11.17
CA ALA A 122 -3.04 -10.69 -9.94
C ALA A 122 -1.51 -10.91 -9.75
N GLY A 123 -0.83 -11.52 -10.74
CA GLY A 123 0.61 -11.78 -10.75
C GLY A 123 1.47 -10.64 -11.28
N ASN A 124 0.89 -9.53 -11.75
CA ASN A 124 1.67 -8.46 -12.37
C ASN A 124 2.43 -7.56 -11.37
N VAL A 125 2.17 -7.71 -10.07
CA VAL A 125 2.85 -6.97 -9.00
C VAL A 125 3.41 -7.96 -7.99
N HIS A 126 4.70 -7.88 -7.75
CA HIS A 126 5.40 -8.75 -6.80
C HIS A 126 5.26 -8.26 -5.36
N GLY A 127 5.15 -6.96 -5.14
CA GLY A 127 4.99 -6.36 -3.81
C GLY A 127 5.69 -5.03 -3.65
N ILE A 128 5.67 -4.51 -2.42
CA ILE A 128 6.44 -3.33 -2.02
C ILE A 128 7.79 -3.80 -1.46
N ARG A 129 8.88 -3.16 -1.89
CA ARG A 129 10.26 -3.50 -1.53
C ARG A 129 10.98 -2.28 -0.98
N ASP A 130 11.99 -2.54 -0.15
CA ASP A 130 13.00 -1.57 0.28
C ASP A 130 12.44 -0.24 0.77
N LEU A 131 11.44 -0.25 1.66
CA LEU A 131 10.92 0.96 2.27
C LEU A 131 11.84 1.40 3.42
N HIS A 132 12.56 2.50 3.26
CA HIS A 132 13.54 2.99 4.23
C HIS A 132 13.76 4.51 4.12
N SER A 133 14.41 5.07 5.13
CA SER A 133 14.83 6.48 5.10
C SER A 133 16.09 6.67 4.26
N VAL A 134 16.17 7.78 3.54
CA VAL A 134 17.34 8.17 2.74
C VAL A 134 17.78 9.59 3.07
N ASP A 135 19.07 9.86 2.90
CA ASP A 135 19.64 11.19 3.01
C ASP A 135 19.75 11.79 1.60
N ALA A 136 18.94 12.80 1.32
CA ALA A 136 18.93 13.52 0.05
C ALA A 136 18.37 14.94 0.24
N SER A 137 18.72 15.84 -0.68
CA SER A 137 18.23 17.22 -0.73
C SER A 137 16.90 17.33 -1.48
N TRP A 138 16.20 18.46 -1.32
CA TRP A 138 14.98 18.74 -2.08
C TRP A 138 15.25 18.74 -3.59
N GLU A 139 16.33 19.39 -4.00
CA GLU A 139 16.75 19.52 -5.40
C GLU A 139 17.08 18.16 -6.02
N GLU A 140 17.71 17.27 -5.24
CA GLU A 140 17.96 15.89 -5.65
C GLU A 140 16.65 15.14 -5.89
N LEU A 141 15.64 15.32 -5.04
CA LEU A 141 14.32 14.68 -5.21
C LEU A 141 13.59 15.17 -6.47
N GLU A 142 13.62 16.47 -6.74
CA GLU A 142 13.01 17.02 -7.96
C GLU A 142 13.66 16.44 -9.22
N ALA A 143 14.98 16.29 -9.21
CA ALA A 143 15.73 15.71 -10.34
C ALA A 143 15.49 14.20 -10.53
N MET A 144 15.02 13.49 -9.51
CA MET A 144 14.72 12.06 -9.57
C MET A 144 13.39 11.75 -10.27
N ASP A 145 12.49 12.72 -10.39
CA ASP A 145 11.17 12.52 -10.98
C ASP A 145 11.25 12.39 -12.51
N ASN A 146 10.90 11.21 -13.04
CA ASN A 146 10.79 10.98 -14.49
C ASN A 146 9.37 10.56 -14.92
N SER A 147 8.44 10.61 -13.99
CA SER A 147 7.11 10.05 -14.18
C SER A 147 6.20 11.02 -14.93
N GLY A 148 5.63 10.55 -16.03
CA GLY A 148 4.72 11.33 -16.90
C GLY A 148 3.36 10.64 -17.10
N GLY A 149 2.73 10.94 -18.22
CA GLY A 149 1.43 10.40 -18.60
C GLY A 149 0.26 11.35 -18.31
N PRO A 150 -0.90 11.14 -18.97
CA PRO A 150 -2.08 11.94 -18.73
C PRO A 150 -2.62 11.75 -17.30
N PRO A 151 -3.37 12.72 -16.74
CA PRO A 151 -3.95 12.63 -15.40
C PRO A 151 -5.20 11.73 -15.39
N GLU A 152 -5.05 10.49 -15.83
CA GLU A 152 -6.12 9.50 -15.90
C GLU A 152 -6.26 8.77 -14.57
N VAL A 153 -7.49 8.71 -14.05
CA VAL A 153 -7.83 7.94 -12.85
C VAL A 153 -9.20 7.34 -13.06
N GLY A 154 -9.31 6.03 -12.84
CA GLY A 154 -10.52 5.25 -12.91
C GLY A 154 -10.79 4.51 -11.61
N PHE A 155 -12.06 4.32 -11.30
CA PHE A 155 -12.50 3.44 -10.23
C PHE A 155 -13.23 2.26 -10.84
N PHE A 156 -12.88 1.05 -10.42
CA PHE A 156 -13.44 -0.16 -11.01
C PHE A 156 -14.93 -0.31 -10.64
N ASP A 157 -15.80 -0.40 -11.65
CA ASP A 157 -17.21 -0.70 -11.44
C ASP A 157 -17.41 -2.20 -11.15
N VAL A 158 -17.94 -2.48 -9.96
CA VAL A 158 -18.17 -3.84 -9.44
C VAL A 158 -19.65 -4.20 -9.46
N SER A 159 -20.52 -3.40 -10.06
CA SER A 159 -21.98 -3.63 -10.09
C SER A 159 -22.37 -5.01 -10.64
N GLU A 160 -21.62 -5.52 -11.60
CA GLU A 160 -21.83 -6.82 -12.26
C GLU A 160 -20.95 -7.96 -11.70
N GLU A 161 -20.04 -7.67 -10.76
CA GLU A 161 -19.21 -8.70 -10.12
C GLU A 161 -20.02 -9.49 -9.10
N PRO A 162 -19.95 -10.84 -9.04
CA PRO A 162 -20.69 -11.59 -8.04
C PRO A 162 -20.23 -11.24 -6.62
N LEU A 163 -21.07 -11.55 -5.63
CA LEU A 163 -20.68 -11.42 -4.23
C LEU A 163 -19.75 -12.59 -3.88
N TYR A 164 -18.64 -12.30 -3.22
CA TYR A 164 -17.66 -13.30 -2.79
C TYR A 164 -17.49 -13.29 -1.27
N GLU A 165 -17.15 -14.45 -0.72
CA GLU A 165 -16.34 -14.51 0.50
C GLU A 165 -14.87 -14.49 0.08
N GLY A 166 -14.20 -13.41 0.45
CA GLY A 166 -12.79 -13.17 0.16
C GLY A 166 -11.91 -13.52 1.34
N LEU A 167 -10.73 -14.03 1.04
CA LEU A 167 -9.64 -14.20 1.99
C LEU A 167 -8.37 -13.64 1.35
N ALA A 168 -7.61 -12.84 2.09
CA ALA A 168 -6.29 -12.41 1.66
C ALA A 168 -5.29 -12.54 2.80
N LEU A 169 -4.08 -13.00 2.47
CA LEU A 169 -2.93 -13.06 3.37
C LEU A 169 -1.82 -12.21 2.79
N ALA A 170 -1.45 -11.15 3.51
CA ALA A 170 -0.25 -10.38 3.26
C ALA A 170 0.84 -10.74 4.26
N LYS A 171 2.10 -10.67 3.84
CA LYS A 171 3.26 -10.80 4.72
C LYS A 171 4.22 -9.66 4.49
N GLY A 172 4.91 -9.23 5.53
CA GLY A 172 6.05 -8.36 5.38
C GLY A 172 7.22 -8.79 6.25
N SER A 173 8.39 -8.29 5.88
CA SER A 173 9.63 -8.46 6.63
C SER A 173 10.31 -7.10 6.84
N ALA A 174 10.88 -6.89 8.02
CA ALA A 174 11.61 -5.68 8.34
C ALA A 174 12.80 -5.99 9.26
N ARG A 175 13.91 -5.31 9.05
CA ARG A 175 15.04 -5.41 10.00
C ARG A 175 14.71 -4.58 11.24
N VAL A 176 14.87 -5.18 12.41
CA VAL A 176 14.65 -4.50 13.69
C VAL A 176 15.91 -4.57 14.54
N ASP A 177 16.35 -3.41 15.02
CA ASP A 177 17.42 -3.30 16.00
C ASP A 177 16.77 -3.21 17.40
N GLY A 178 16.76 -4.30 18.16
CA GLY A 178 16.24 -4.35 19.54
C GLY A 178 14.90 -5.07 19.72
N ASP A 179 14.34 -4.95 20.92
CA ASP A 179 13.08 -5.59 21.29
C ASP A 179 11.88 -4.83 20.69
N VAL A 180 10.98 -5.58 20.07
CA VAL A 180 9.70 -5.07 19.56
C VAL A 180 8.54 -5.75 20.27
N ASP A 181 7.51 -4.97 20.62
CA ASP A 181 6.29 -5.53 21.20
C ASP A 181 5.43 -6.15 20.09
N ARG A 182 5.52 -7.48 19.97
CA ARG A 182 4.75 -8.24 18.98
C ARG A 182 3.24 -8.08 19.14
N ARG A 183 2.74 -7.95 20.37
CA ARG A 183 1.29 -7.80 20.62
C ARG A 183 0.82 -6.42 20.19
N GLU A 184 1.65 -5.40 20.41
CA GLU A 184 1.40 -4.05 19.89
C GLU A 184 1.28 -4.09 18.36
N ILE A 185 2.25 -4.71 17.69
CA ILE A 185 2.29 -4.81 16.21
C ILE A 185 1.04 -5.51 15.68
N GLU A 186 0.68 -6.67 16.25
CA GLU A 186 -0.51 -7.43 15.87
C GLU A 186 -1.78 -6.60 16.08
N ARG A 187 -1.90 -5.91 17.23
CA ARG A 187 -3.05 -5.06 17.54
C ARG A 187 -3.20 -3.91 16.54
N VAL A 188 -2.11 -3.21 16.23
CA VAL A 188 -2.12 -2.12 15.25
C VAL A 188 -2.56 -2.63 13.88
N ALA A 189 -2.03 -3.77 13.43
CA ALA A 189 -2.40 -4.36 12.15
C ALA A 189 -3.91 -4.66 12.08
N VAL A 190 -4.47 -5.26 13.13
CA VAL A 190 -5.90 -5.59 13.23
C VAL A 190 -6.78 -4.33 13.21
N GLU A 191 -6.37 -3.28 13.92
CA GLU A 191 -7.13 -2.02 14.01
C GLU A 191 -7.15 -1.25 12.69
N VAL A 192 -6.03 -1.20 11.97
CA VAL A 192 -5.87 -0.32 10.81
C VAL A 192 -6.25 -0.98 9.48
N ALA A 193 -6.12 -2.29 9.34
CA ALA A 193 -6.41 -3.00 8.09
C ALA A 193 -7.81 -2.68 7.50
N PRO A 194 -8.91 -2.67 8.30
CA PRO A 194 -10.25 -2.37 7.78
C PRO A 194 -10.41 -0.92 7.30
N ARG A 195 -9.48 -0.03 7.66
CA ARG A 195 -9.51 1.40 7.36
C ARG A 195 -8.73 1.77 6.09
N ALA A 196 -8.24 0.77 5.34
CA ALA A 196 -7.44 1.01 4.13
C ALA A 196 -8.17 1.89 3.09
N TRP A 197 -9.50 1.75 2.96
CA TRP A 197 -10.31 2.56 2.04
C TRP A 197 -10.32 4.06 2.39
N GLU A 198 -10.03 4.44 3.65
CA GLU A 198 -9.91 5.85 4.04
C GLU A 198 -8.66 6.51 3.42
N VAL A 199 -7.67 5.69 3.05
CA VAL A 199 -6.36 6.11 2.55
C VAL A 199 -6.22 5.85 1.05
N LEU A 200 -6.78 4.73 0.57
CA LEU A 200 -6.64 4.24 -0.80
C LEU A 200 -7.91 4.59 -1.60
N PRO A 201 -7.90 5.66 -2.42
CA PRO A 201 -9.12 6.17 -3.07
C PRO A 201 -9.73 5.21 -4.09
N LEU A 202 -8.97 4.22 -4.53
CA LEU A 202 -9.39 3.26 -5.55
C LEU A 202 -9.75 1.88 -4.98
N VAL A 203 -9.86 1.76 -3.65
CA VAL A 203 -10.32 0.55 -2.95
C VAL A 203 -11.79 0.70 -2.58
N HIS A 204 -12.59 -0.33 -2.87
CA HIS A 204 -14.00 -0.38 -2.46
C HIS A 204 -14.11 -0.51 -0.94
N MET A 205 -15.16 0.08 -0.38
CA MET A 205 -15.53 -0.15 1.01
C MET A 205 -16.09 -1.58 1.14
N ASN A 206 -15.21 -2.52 1.48
CA ASN A 206 -15.58 -3.92 1.71
C ASN A 206 -16.06 -4.13 3.14
N GLU A 207 -16.99 -5.07 3.33
CA GLU A 207 -17.33 -5.58 4.65
C GLU A 207 -16.23 -6.54 5.12
N VAL A 208 -15.27 -6.02 5.91
CA VAL A 208 -14.24 -6.85 6.54
C VAL A 208 -14.86 -7.60 7.71
N LEU A 209 -14.88 -8.93 7.61
CA LEU A 209 -15.51 -9.82 8.59
C LEU A 209 -14.55 -10.15 9.74
N TYR A 210 -13.27 -10.34 9.43
CA TYR A 210 -12.22 -10.57 10.42
C TYR A 210 -10.88 -10.08 9.92
N VAL A 211 -10.00 -9.78 10.88
CA VAL A 211 -8.57 -9.55 10.66
C VAL A 211 -7.80 -10.34 11.70
N ASN A 212 -6.86 -11.18 11.25
CA ASN A 212 -5.93 -11.89 12.10
C ASN A 212 -4.52 -11.38 11.79
N ALA A 213 -3.71 -11.15 12.82
CA ALA A 213 -2.32 -10.77 12.67
C ALA A 213 -1.42 -11.68 13.50
N SER A 214 -0.23 -11.99 12.99
CA SER A 214 0.78 -12.75 13.70
C SER A 214 2.17 -12.17 13.43
N ALA A 215 2.85 -11.76 14.50
CA ALA A 215 4.19 -11.22 14.46
C ALA A 215 5.20 -12.21 15.07
N SER A 216 6.36 -12.33 14.44
CA SER A 216 7.48 -13.10 14.95
C SER A 216 8.80 -12.37 14.69
N VAL A 217 9.79 -12.58 15.55
CA VAL A 217 11.14 -12.06 15.35
C VAL A 217 12.06 -13.25 15.22
N VAL A 218 12.75 -13.36 14.08
CA VAL A 218 13.69 -14.42 13.76
C VAL A 218 14.97 -13.79 13.26
N ASP A 219 16.09 -14.06 13.93
CA ASP A 219 17.43 -13.58 13.56
C ASP A 219 17.52 -12.05 13.32
N GLY A 220 16.78 -11.25 14.12
CA GLY A 220 16.73 -9.79 13.99
C GLY A 220 15.85 -9.27 12.85
N SER A 221 15.09 -10.15 12.18
CA SER A 221 14.02 -9.80 11.24
C SER A 221 12.67 -9.90 11.95
N LEU A 222 11.89 -8.82 11.90
CA LEU A 222 10.46 -8.82 12.22
C LEU A 222 9.69 -9.32 11.00
N GLU A 223 9.01 -10.43 11.17
CA GLU A 223 8.05 -10.99 10.22
C GLU A 223 6.63 -10.73 10.72
N LEU A 224 5.78 -10.16 9.86
CA LEU A 224 4.37 -9.94 10.16
C LEU A 224 3.51 -10.55 9.07
N ALA A 225 2.54 -11.37 9.47
CA ALA A 225 1.49 -11.87 8.59
C ALA A 225 0.15 -11.25 9.01
N VAL A 226 -0.61 -10.73 8.04
CA VAL A 226 -1.97 -10.22 8.24
C VAL A 226 -2.90 -10.93 7.28
N GLU A 227 -3.89 -11.60 7.85
CA GLU A 227 -4.98 -12.24 7.12
C GLU A 227 -6.26 -11.42 7.29
N THR A 228 -6.94 -11.15 6.19
CA THR A 228 -8.25 -10.49 6.18
C THR A 228 -9.26 -11.40 5.53
N GLY A 229 -10.45 -11.48 6.13
CA GLY A 229 -11.63 -12.04 5.51
C GLY A 229 -12.64 -10.95 5.21
N ASN A 230 -13.27 -11.01 4.05
CA ASN A 230 -14.31 -10.04 3.70
C ASN A 230 -15.50 -10.69 2.99
N ARG A 231 -16.62 -9.98 3.04
CA ARG A 231 -17.74 -10.21 2.13
C ARG A 231 -17.86 -8.99 1.22
N GLY A 232 -17.86 -9.22 -0.08
CA GLY A 232 -17.88 -8.10 -1.02
C GLY A 232 -17.71 -8.53 -2.47
N ARG A 233 -17.84 -7.56 -3.36
CA ARG A 233 -17.62 -7.76 -4.79
C ARG A 233 -16.14 -7.61 -5.18
N THR A 234 -15.32 -7.15 -4.24
CA THR A 234 -13.86 -7.17 -4.34
C THR A 234 -13.25 -7.96 -3.18
N GLY A 235 -11.96 -8.30 -3.31
CA GLY A 235 -11.23 -9.00 -2.24
C GLY A 235 -10.51 -8.03 -1.33
N SER A 236 -10.08 -8.50 -0.16
CA SER A 236 -9.50 -7.71 0.91
C SER A 236 -7.96 -7.62 0.93
N ALA A 237 -7.31 -7.80 -0.22
CA ALA A 237 -5.84 -7.85 -0.29
C ALA A 237 -5.17 -6.52 0.07
N MET A 238 -5.79 -5.39 -0.25
CA MET A 238 -5.20 -4.07 0.07
C MET A 238 -5.33 -3.77 1.56
N GLU A 239 -6.40 -4.22 2.20
CA GLU A 239 -6.64 -4.16 3.63
C GLU A 239 -5.57 -4.94 4.38
N ALA A 240 -5.25 -6.16 3.92
CA ALA A 240 -4.17 -6.97 4.50
C ALA A 240 -2.80 -6.28 4.36
N VAL A 241 -2.46 -5.80 3.16
CA VAL A 241 -1.19 -5.08 2.91
C VAL A 241 -1.11 -3.80 3.72
N PHE A 242 -2.20 -3.05 3.82
CA PHE A 242 -2.30 -1.83 4.64
C PHE A 242 -2.02 -2.12 6.11
N GLY A 243 -2.62 -3.19 6.65
CA GLY A 243 -2.34 -3.69 8.00
C GLY A 243 -0.87 -3.98 8.24
N VAL A 244 -0.21 -4.70 7.30
CA VAL A 244 1.23 -5.02 7.40
C VAL A 244 2.08 -3.75 7.43
N GLY A 245 1.94 -2.89 6.43
CA GLY A 245 2.81 -1.72 6.30
C GLY A 245 2.63 -0.70 7.42
N ALA A 246 1.39 -0.41 7.82
CA ALA A 246 1.13 0.51 8.92
C ALA A 246 1.70 -0.02 10.25
N ALA A 247 1.49 -1.29 10.58
CA ALA A 247 2.02 -1.87 11.81
C ALA A 247 3.55 -1.94 11.85
N MET A 248 4.19 -2.24 10.71
CA MET A 248 5.66 -2.24 10.61
C MET A 248 6.26 -0.84 10.73
N ILE A 249 5.64 0.16 10.11
CA ILE A 249 6.07 1.55 10.26
C ILE A 249 5.88 1.99 11.72
N ASN A 250 4.76 1.61 12.36
CA ASN A 250 4.53 1.90 13.77
C ASN A 250 5.61 1.27 14.66
N ALA A 251 5.99 0.01 14.40
CA ALA A 251 7.07 -0.67 15.11
C ALA A 251 8.42 0.06 14.95
N SER A 252 8.71 0.58 13.75
CA SER A 252 9.98 1.26 13.45
C SER A 252 10.17 2.57 14.24
N ILE A 253 9.09 3.19 14.71
CA ILE A 253 9.15 4.39 15.56
C ILE A 253 9.81 4.04 16.90
N ALA A 254 9.55 2.84 17.44
CA ALA A 254 10.11 2.39 18.71
C ALA A 254 11.54 1.85 18.57
N SER A 255 11.89 1.20 17.44
CA SER A 255 13.20 0.57 17.21
C SER A 255 14.26 1.48 16.57
N ALA A 256 13.98 2.78 16.43
CA ALA A 256 14.89 3.84 15.95
C ALA A 256 15.46 3.69 14.52
N ARG A 257 15.05 2.68 13.74
CA ARG A 257 15.38 2.55 12.31
C ARG A 257 14.24 1.91 11.54
N LEU A 258 13.88 2.53 10.41
CA LEU A 258 12.95 2.00 9.44
C LEU A 258 13.71 1.35 8.28
N HIS A 259 13.58 0.04 8.14
CA HIS A 259 13.91 -0.67 6.91
C HIS A 259 12.98 -1.88 6.74
N ILE A 260 11.91 -1.70 5.96
CA ILE A 260 10.99 -2.77 5.58
C ILE A 260 11.47 -3.33 4.25
N SER A 261 11.91 -4.58 4.25
CA SER A 261 12.50 -5.23 3.09
C SER A 261 11.43 -5.66 2.09
N SER A 262 10.29 -6.16 2.57
CA SER A 262 9.19 -6.58 1.71
C SER A 262 7.82 -6.45 2.34
N ILE A 263 6.81 -6.23 1.50
CA ILE A 263 5.39 -6.44 1.80
C ILE A 263 4.71 -7.05 0.57
N ASP A 264 4.22 -8.28 0.72
CA ASP A 264 3.75 -9.14 -0.36
C ASP A 264 2.35 -9.68 -0.07
N VAL A 265 1.53 -9.88 -1.11
CA VAL A 265 0.31 -10.68 -1.02
C VAL A 265 0.67 -12.13 -1.32
N VAL A 266 0.65 -12.98 -0.30
CA VAL A 266 1.02 -14.40 -0.41
C VAL A 266 -0.15 -15.25 -0.90
N ARG A 267 -1.37 -14.85 -0.54
CA ARG A 267 -2.58 -15.56 -0.94
C ARG A 267 -3.71 -14.57 -1.10
N SER A 268 -4.50 -14.71 -2.16
CA SER A 268 -5.78 -14.02 -2.30
C SER A 268 -6.76 -14.97 -2.97
N LEU A 269 -7.86 -15.25 -2.28
CA LEU A 269 -8.92 -16.13 -2.73
C LEU A 269 -10.24 -15.39 -2.73
N LYS A 270 -11.07 -15.71 -3.71
CA LYS A 270 -12.45 -15.25 -3.80
C LYS A 270 -13.32 -16.47 -4.09
N THR A 271 -14.20 -16.80 -3.15
CA THR A 271 -15.16 -17.88 -3.31
C THR A 271 -16.51 -17.25 -3.60
N PRO A 272 -17.11 -17.46 -4.79
CA PRO A 272 -18.45 -16.94 -5.08
C PRO A 272 -19.44 -17.44 -4.04
N ILE A 273 -20.24 -16.54 -3.50
CA ILE A 273 -21.41 -16.93 -2.73
C ILE A 273 -22.44 -17.32 -3.77
N GLU A 274 -22.63 -18.63 -3.99
CA GLU A 274 -23.75 -19.09 -4.79
C GLU A 274 -25.03 -18.49 -4.19
N ASN A 275 -25.82 -17.79 -5.01
CA ASN A 275 -27.18 -17.44 -4.62
C ASN A 275 -27.85 -18.77 -4.30
N THR A 276 -27.97 -19.12 -3.01
CA THR A 276 -28.91 -20.14 -2.58
C THR A 276 -30.25 -19.68 -3.13
N SER A 277 -30.70 -20.41 -4.15
CA SER A 277 -31.90 -20.17 -4.93
C SER A 277 -33.00 -19.56 -4.06
N SER A 278 -33.58 -18.48 -4.55
CA SER A 278 -34.85 -17.90 -4.13
C SER A 278 -36.06 -18.85 -4.29
N ASP A 279 -35.84 -20.16 -4.32
CA ASP A 279 -36.90 -21.18 -4.34
C ASP A 279 -37.14 -21.65 -2.91
N ARG A 280 -37.77 -20.78 -2.11
CA ARG A 280 -38.57 -21.15 -0.93
C ARG A 280 -39.22 -19.91 -0.35
N TRP A 281 -40.32 -19.49 -0.96
CA TRP A 281 -41.46 -18.99 -0.21
C TRP A 281 -42.67 -19.83 -0.63
N PRO A 282 -43.40 -20.44 0.32
CA PRO A 282 -44.67 -21.12 0.05
C PRO A 282 -45.77 -20.11 -0.35
#